data_AF-A0A949W133-F1
#
_entry.id   AF-A0A949W133-F1
#
_cell.length_a   1.000
_cell.length_b   1.000
_cell.length_c   1.000
_cell.angle_alpha   90.00
_cell.angle_beta   90.00
_cell.angle_gamma   90.00
#
_symmetry.space_group_name_H-M   'P 1'
#
loop_
_entity.id
_entity.type
_entity.pdbx_description
1 polymer ?
#
loop_
_entity_poly.entity_id
_entity_poly.type
_entity_poly.pdbx_seq_one_letter_code
_entity_poly.pdbx_strand_id
1 'polypeptide(L)' 'MTKASISLQELRRKIYRKAKTEKQWRFWGLYCHVCKKEVLREAYRLAKANDGAPGIDGKSFEDIEAGVP' A
#
# COMPACT_ATOMS: atom_id res chain seq x y z
N MET A 1 15.24 5.25 17.88
CA MET A 1 14.96 4.71 16.54
C MET A 1 15.08 3.20 16.58
N THR A 2 13.99 2.46 16.42
CA THR A 2 14.03 1.01 16.19
C THR A 2 14.71 0.75 14.86
N LYS A 3 15.91 0.17 14.89
CA LYS A 3 16.66 -0.17 13.68
C LYS A 3 15.98 -1.36 13.02
N ALA A 4 15.59 -1.24 11.76
CA ALA A 4 15.07 -2.38 11.01
C ALA A 4 16.15 -3.47 10.95
N SER A 5 15.77 -4.72 11.22
CA SER A 5 16.69 -5.86 11.24
C SER A 5 17.21 -6.25 9.86
N ILE A 6 16.54 -5.79 8.78
CA ILE A 6 16.87 -6.07 7.38
C ILE A 6 16.61 -4.85 6.49
N SER A 7 17.25 -4.81 5.32
CA SER A 7 17.02 -3.74 4.33
C SER A 7 15.66 -3.88 3.63
N LEU A 8 15.14 -2.78 3.08
CA LEU A 8 13.89 -2.78 2.32
C LEU A 8 13.94 -3.72 1.10
N GLN A 9 15.06 -3.74 0.39
CA GLN A 9 15.26 -4.62 -0.77
C GLN A 9 15.20 -6.09 -0.36
N GLU A 10 15.81 -6.44 0.78
CA GLU A 10 15.80 -7.80 1.29
C GLU A 10 14.39 -8.23 1.77
N LEU A 11 13.67 -7.34 2.46
CA LEU A 11 12.27 -7.55 2.84
C LEU A 11 11.41 -7.84 1.61
N ARG A 12 11.49 -6.98 0.57
CA ARG A 12 10.76 -7.17 -0.70
C ARG A 12 11.08 -8.52 -1.34
N ARG A 13 12.35 -8.92 -1.38
CA ARG A 13 12.78 -10.22 -1.95
C ARG A 13 12.25 -11.41 -1.14
N LYS A 14 12.20 -11.31 0.19
CA LYS A 14 11.64 -12.36 1.07
C LYS A 14 10.13 -12.51 0.86
N ILE A 15 9.38 -11.41 0.84
CA ILE A 15 7.93 -11.41 0.56
C ILE A 15 7.66 -12.00 -0.82
N TYR A 16 8.38 -11.55 -1.86
CA TYR A 16 8.23 -12.04 -3.22
C TYR A 16 8.42 -13.57 -3.32
N ARG A 17 9.50 -14.09 -2.72
CA ARG A 17 9.79 -15.53 -2.75
C ARG A 17 8.67 -16.33 -2.08
N LYS A 18 8.24 -15.93 -0.87
CA LYS A 18 7.15 -16.59 -0.14
C LYS A 18 5.84 -16.60 -0.93
N ALA A 19 5.50 -15.47 -1.55
CA ALA A 19 4.33 -15.33 -2.41
C ALA A 19 4.39 -16.23 -3.66
N LYS A 20 5.58 -16.46 -4.23
CA LYS A 20 5.76 -17.33 -5.40
C LYS A 20 5.70 -18.81 -5.05
N THR A 21 6.25 -19.20 -3.90
CA THR A 21 6.28 -20.61 -3.46
C THR A 21 4.94 -21.08 -2.91
N GLU A 22 4.18 -20.21 -2.24
CA GLU A 22 2.93 -20.57 -1.58
C GLU A 22 1.79 -19.70 -2.07
N LYS A 23 0.88 -20.28 -2.89
CA LYS A 23 -0.23 -19.54 -3.53
C LYS A 23 -1.11 -18.79 -2.52
N GLN A 24 -1.36 -19.38 -1.35
CA GLN A 24 -2.14 -18.76 -0.26
C GLN A 24 -1.43 -17.55 0.38
N TRP A 25 -0.12 -17.43 0.20
CA TRP A 25 0.70 -16.34 0.74
C TRP A 25 0.94 -15.20 -0.25
N ARG A 26 0.40 -15.28 -1.48
CA ARG A 26 0.62 -14.27 -2.54
C ARG A 26 0.32 -12.85 -2.10
N PHE A 27 -0.70 -12.68 -1.27
CA PHE A 27 -1.14 -11.37 -0.83
C PHE A 27 -0.92 -11.11 0.66
N TRP A 28 -0.81 -12.15 1.48
CA TRP A 28 -0.74 -12.01 2.94
C TRP A 28 0.40 -11.09 3.40
N GLY A 29 1.62 -11.34 2.94
CA GLY A 29 2.78 -10.55 3.35
C GLY A 29 2.73 -9.10 2.86
N LEU A 30 2.06 -8.84 1.73
CA LEU A 30 1.92 -7.49 1.19
C LEU A 30 0.76 -6.74 1.85
N TYR A 31 -0.35 -7.42 2.14
CA TYR A 31 -1.56 -6.86 2.74
C TYR A 31 -1.26 -6.12 4.05
N CYS A 32 -0.45 -6.74 4.91
CA CYS A 32 -0.01 -6.15 6.19
C CYS A 32 0.75 -4.82 6.01
N HIS A 33 1.34 -4.59 4.85
CA HIS A 33 2.11 -3.39 4.54
C HIS A 33 1.30 -2.38 3.74
N VAL A 34 0.46 -2.83 2.80
CA VAL A 34 -0.36 -1.95 1.94
C VAL A 34 -1.44 -1.24 2.74
N CYS A 35 -2.03 -1.89 3.74
CA CYS A 35 -3.08 -1.28 4.57
C CYS A 35 -2.54 -0.31 5.64
N LYS A 36 -1.23 -0.12 5.74
CA LYS A 36 -0.64 0.79 6.73
C LYS A 36 -0.97 2.24 6.39
N LYS A 37 -1.33 3.03 7.41
CA LYS A 37 -1.81 4.41 7.23
C LYS A 37 -0.78 5.30 6.51
N GLU A 38 0.50 5.14 6.82
CA GLU A 38 1.60 5.85 6.17
C GLU A 38 1.73 5.49 4.67
N VAL A 39 1.52 4.22 4.32
CA VAL A 39 1.57 3.77 2.92
C VAL A 39 0.36 4.30 2.16
N LEU A 40 -0.83 4.20 2.74
CA LEU A 40 -2.06 4.72 2.14
C LEU A 40 -2.01 6.25 1.93
N ARG A 41 -1.47 7.00 2.90
CA ARG A 41 -1.27 8.46 2.77
C ARG A 41 -0.31 8.81 1.63
N GLU A 42 0.81 8.10 1.52
CA GLU A 42 1.77 8.37 0.45
C GLU A 42 1.20 7.98 -0.92
N ALA A 43 0.50 6.85 -1.00
CA ALA A 43 -0.22 6.45 -2.21
C ALA A 43 -1.26 7.50 -2.63
N TYR A 44 -2.05 8.02 -1.67
CA TYR A 44 -3.00 9.11 -1.91
C TYR A 44 -2.30 10.36 -2.45
N ARG A 45 -1.21 10.79 -1.81
CA ARG A 45 -0.42 11.96 -2.22
C ARG A 45 0.10 11.81 -3.66
N LEU A 46 0.64 10.64 -3.99
CA LEU A 46 1.14 10.34 -5.33
C LEU A 46 0.01 10.30 -6.36
N ALA A 47 -1.12 9.65 -6.05
CA ALA A 47 -2.27 9.58 -6.96
C ALA A 47 -2.83 10.98 -7.25
N LYS A 48 -3.02 11.81 -6.21
CA LYS A 48 -3.51 13.19 -6.37
C LYS A 48 -2.57 14.06 -7.20
N ALA A 49 -1.26 13.92 -7.01
CA ALA A 49 -0.26 14.66 -7.78
C ALA A 49 -0.16 14.26 -9.26
N ASN A 50 -0.71 13.12 -9.64
CA ASN A 50 -0.70 12.59 -11.01
C ASN A 50 -2.11 12.57 -11.63
N ASP A 51 -3.04 13.40 -11.14
CA ASP A 51 -4.42 13.46 -11.63
C ASP A 51 -5.10 12.08 -11.69
N GLY A 52 -4.88 11.27 -10.65
CA GLY A 52 -5.42 9.91 -10.55
C GLY A 52 -6.95 9.86 -10.61
N ALA A 53 -7.49 8.77 -11.16
CA ALA A 53 -8.93 8.55 -11.24
C ALA A 53 -9.51 7.98 -9.93
N PRO A 54 -10.83 8.18 -9.68
CA PRO A 54 -11.54 7.53 -8.59
C PRO A 54 -11.40 6.01 -8.59
N GLY A 55 -11.47 5.42 -7.39
CA GLY A 55 -11.47 3.98 -7.19
C GLY A 55 -12.80 3.32 -7.57
N ILE A 56 -12.95 2.05 -7.18
CA ILE A 56 -14.19 1.29 -7.37
C ILE A 56 -15.40 1.87 -6.62
N ASP A 57 -15.15 2.70 -5.61
CA ASP A 57 -16.15 3.43 -4.83
C ASP A 57 -16.59 4.74 -5.50
N GLY A 58 -15.93 5.16 -6.58
CA GLY A 58 -16.27 6.36 -7.34
C GLY A 58 -15.97 7.68 -6.63
N LYS A 59 -15.30 7.66 -5.47
CA LYS A 59 -15.00 8.87 -4.70
C LYS A 59 -13.83 9.65 -5.28
N SER A 60 -14.01 10.95 -5.46
CA SER A 60 -12.94 11.86 -5.87
C SER A 60 -12.03 12.24 -4.69
N PHE A 61 -10.92 12.93 -4.98
CA PHE A 61 -10.06 13.50 -3.93
C PHE A 61 -10.81 14.52 -3.07
N GLU A 62 -11.68 15.32 -3.70
CA GLU A 62 -12.51 16.32 -3.04
C GLU A 62 -13.52 15.67 -2.09
N ASP A 63 -14.18 14.57 -2.50
CA ASP A 63 -15.11 13.83 -1.63
C ASP A 63 -14.41 13.31 -0.37
N ILE A 64 -13.20 12.77 -0.54
CA ILE A 64 -12.37 12.25 0.55
C ILE A 64 -11.95 13.37 1.50
N GLU A 65 -11.55 14.53 0.98
CA GLU A 65 -11.10 15.69 1.75
C GLU A 65 -12.23 16.42 2.46
N ALA A 66 -13.42 16.47 1.85
CA ALA A 66 -14.63 17.00 2.46
C ALA A 66 -15.19 16.09 3.58
N GLY A 67 -14.66 14.87 3.72
CA GLY A 67 -15.09 13.91 4.73
C GLY A 67 -16.51 13.39 4.47
N VAL A 68 -16.97 13.42 3.22
CA VAL A 68 -18.32 12.99 2.85
C VAL A 68 -18.36 11.45 2.88
N PRO A 69 -19.26 10.84 3.68
CA PRO A 69 -19.37 9.40 3.81
C PRO A 69 -19.70 8.68 2.50
#